data_AF-A0A3M0GZ06-F1
#
_entry.id   AF-A0A3M0GZ06-F1
#
_cell.length_a   1.000
_cell.length_b   1.000
_cell.length_c   1.000
_cell.angle_alpha   90.00
_cell.angle_beta   90.00
_cell.angle_gamma   90.00
#
_symmetry.space_group_name_H-M   'P 1'
#
loop_
_entity.id
_entity.type
_entity.pdbx_description
1 polymer ?
#
loop_
_entity_poly.entity_id
_entity_poly.type
_entity_poly.pdbx_seq_one_letter_code
_entity_poly.pdbx_strand_id
1 'polypeptide(L)'
;MFPLLIPVLTAAIAAIAVLSAAGVARNATRYAAKLSALQKAHDANYAALDSFRQAFLDATDSVQRYTFHVPFQDRLRTRGSSREQFDQIAPWYEPAVLSVQKLRALRHTVLLSDMTSALYMDANDVFQNVLSAERQTTASDPSLAGAADEPDPLTRCIEALGADQRALLEAYPIDVPRRRKNARNQVSHTEP
;
A
#
# COMPACT_ATOMS: atom_id res chain seq x y z
N MET A 1 -54.41 -2.06 51.81
CA MET A 1 -54.36 -2.04 50.32
C MET A 1 -52.93 -1.70 49.83
N PHE A 2 -51.91 -2.40 50.33
CA PHE A 2 -50.48 -2.13 50.05
C PHE A 2 -49.65 -3.29 49.42
N PRO A 3 -50.12 -4.55 49.27
CA PRO A 3 -49.22 -5.62 48.83
C PRO A 3 -48.96 -5.69 47.32
N LEU A 4 -49.76 -5.00 46.48
CA LEU A 4 -49.65 -5.04 45.01
C LEU A 4 -48.68 -4.00 44.43
N LEU A 5 -48.29 -2.99 45.19
CA LEU A 5 -47.47 -1.87 44.70
C LEU A 5 -45.97 -2.22 44.62
N ILE A 6 -45.51 -3.05 45.54
CA ILE A 6 -44.12 -3.53 45.61
C ILE A 6 -43.74 -4.42 44.40
N PRO A 7 -44.52 -5.45 44.00
CA PRO A 7 -44.16 -6.30 42.86
C PRO A 7 -44.23 -5.58 41.50
N VAL A 8 -45.10 -4.59 41.35
CA VAL A 8 -45.19 -3.79 40.12
C VAL A 8 -43.97 -2.86 39.98
N LEU A 9 -43.51 -2.28 41.09
CA LEU A 9 -42.33 -1.41 41.09
C LEU A 9 -41.04 -2.18 40.76
N THR A 10 -40.85 -3.38 41.34
CA THR A 10 -39.69 -4.23 41.02
C THR A 10 -39.71 -4.72 39.58
N ALA A 11 -40.88 -5.07 39.03
CA ALA A 11 -41.01 -5.45 37.62
C ALA A 11 -40.65 -4.30 36.67
N ALA A 12 -41.06 -3.07 36.97
CA ALA A 12 -40.74 -1.89 36.16
C ALA A 12 -39.22 -1.59 36.15
N ILE A 13 -38.56 -1.67 37.31
CA ILE A 13 -37.10 -1.47 37.42
C ILE A 13 -36.35 -2.56 36.65
N ALA A 14 -36.77 -3.82 36.76
CA ALA A 14 -36.19 -4.93 36.03
C ALA A 14 -36.34 -4.74 34.50
N ALA A 15 -37.51 -4.30 34.02
CA ALA A 15 -37.74 -4.02 32.60
C ALA A 15 -36.83 -2.91 32.06
N ILE A 16 -36.65 -1.81 32.80
CA ILE A 16 -35.76 -0.72 32.42
C ILE A 16 -34.30 -1.20 32.40
N ALA A 17 -33.87 -1.97 33.40
CA ALA A 17 -32.52 -2.53 33.45
C ALA A 17 -32.24 -3.46 32.26
N VAL A 18 -33.19 -4.33 31.90
CA VAL A 18 -33.07 -5.24 30.74
C VAL A 18 -33.03 -4.45 29.42
N LEU A 19 -33.89 -3.45 29.24
CA LEU A 19 -33.88 -2.59 28.04
C LEU A 19 -32.57 -1.79 27.92
N SER A 20 -32.05 -1.29 29.04
CA SER A 20 -30.78 -0.59 29.12
C SER A 20 -29.63 -1.52 28.76
N ALA A 21 -29.58 -2.71 29.36
CA ALA A 21 -28.57 -3.74 29.09
C ALA A 21 -28.63 -4.22 27.63
N ALA A 22 -29.82 -4.43 27.07
CA ALA A 22 -30.00 -4.80 25.67
C ALA A 22 -29.54 -3.68 24.71
N GLY A 23 -29.82 -2.42 25.05
CA GLY A 23 -29.34 -1.25 24.30
C GLY A 23 -27.82 -1.11 24.31
N VAL A 24 -27.20 -1.27 25.48
CA VAL A 24 -25.73 -1.28 25.63
C VAL A 24 -25.13 -2.47 24.87
N ALA A 25 -25.68 -3.67 24.99
CA ALA A 25 -25.21 -4.86 24.28
C ALA A 25 -25.31 -4.70 22.76
N ARG A 26 -26.41 -4.12 22.24
CA ARG A 26 -26.60 -3.87 20.81
C ARG A 26 -25.65 -2.81 20.26
N ASN A 27 -25.33 -1.80 21.05
CA ASN A 27 -24.36 -0.78 20.66
C ASN A 27 -22.91 -1.29 20.76
N ALA A 28 -22.60 -2.08 21.79
CA ALA A 28 -21.30 -2.72 21.96
C ALA A 28 -21.01 -3.74 20.84
N THR A 29 -21.98 -4.57 20.47
CA THR A 29 -21.85 -5.51 19.33
C THR A 29 -21.67 -4.80 18.00
N ARG A 30 -22.44 -3.72 17.73
CA ARG A 30 -22.24 -2.90 16.52
C ARG A 30 -20.89 -2.21 16.49
N TYR A 31 -20.43 -1.73 17.64
CA TYR A 31 -19.12 -1.10 17.78
C TYR A 31 -18.00 -2.12 17.52
N ALA A 32 -18.05 -3.28 18.19
CA ALA A 32 -17.09 -4.36 18.01
C ALA A 32 -17.04 -4.86 16.55
N ALA A 33 -18.21 -5.02 15.92
CA ALA A 33 -18.29 -5.40 14.50
C ALA A 33 -17.65 -4.35 13.58
N LYS A 34 -17.89 -3.05 13.83
CA LYS A 34 -17.28 -1.96 13.06
C LYS A 34 -15.77 -1.88 13.27
N LEU A 35 -15.31 -1.99 14.51
CA LEU A 35 -13.90 -1.96 14.85
C LEU A 35 -13.18 -3.15 14.17
N SER A 36 -13.76 -4.35 14.27
CA SER A 36 -13.21 -5.55 13.61
C SER A 36 -13.16 -5.39 12.08
N ALA A 37 -14.18 -4.79 11.46
CA ALA A 37 -14.15 -4.52 10.02
C ALA A 37 -13.06 -3.52 9.64
N LEU A 38 -12.85 -2.46 10.42
CA LEU A 38 -11.77 -1.49 10.23
C LEU A 38 -10.39 -2.15 10.38
N GLN A 39 -10.21 -2.97 11.42
CA GLN A 39 -8.99 -3.72 11.65
C GLN A 39 -8.68 -4.68 10.50
N LYS A 40 -9.68 -5.44 10.01
CA LYS A 40 -9.48 -6.34 8.86
C LYS A 40 -9.12 -5.60 7.57
N ALA A 41 -9.77 -4.46 7.30
CA ALA A 41 -9.43 -3.64 6.14
C ALA A 41 -8.00 -3.09 6.26
N HIS A 42 -7.60 -2.70 7.46
CA HIS A 42 -6.26 -2.23 7.76
C HIS A 42 -5.21 -3.33 7.60
N ASP A 43 -5.47 -4.54 8.11
CA ASP A 43 -4.60 -5.71 7.95
C ASP A 43 -4.43 -6.08 6.46
N ALA A 44 -5.52 -5.99 5.66
CA ALA A 44 -5.46 -6.20 4.22
C ALA A 44 -4.59 -5.16 3.50
N ASN A 45 -4.71 -3.88 3.88
CA ASN A 45 -3.86 -2.81 3.33
C ASN A 45 -2.38 -3.03 3.70
N TYR A 46 -2.11 -3.44 4.94
CA TYR A 46 -0.76 -3.78 5.38
C TYR A 46 -0.17 -4.95 4.58
N ALA A 47 -0.94 -6.03 4.41
CA ALA A 47 -0.51 -7.20 3.65
C ALA A 47 -0.23 -6.86 2.17
N ALA A 48 -1.07 -6.01 1.56
CA ALA A 48 -0.87 -5.53 0.19
C ALA A 48 0.40 -4.68 0.07
N LEU A 49 0.65 -3.77 1.02
CA LEU A 49 1.86 -2.94 1.05
C LEU A 49 3.13 -3.78 1.28
N ASP A 50 3.11 -4.73 2.21
CA ASP A 50 4.27 -5.60 2.45
C ASP A 50 4.56 -6.49 1.23
N SER A 51 3.52 -7.04 0.59
CA SER A 51 3.67 -7.81 -0.66
C SER A 51 4.26 -6.96 -1.79
N PHE A 52 3.81 -5.70 -1.91
CA PHE A 52 4.34 -4.76 -2.89
C PHE A 52 5.81 -4.41 -2.60
N ARG A 53 6.16 -4.16 -1.34
CA ARG A 53 7.54 -3.89 -0.90
C ARG A 53 8.48 -5.07 -1.18
N GLN A 54 8.05 -6.30 -0.88
CA GLN A 54 8.83 -7.50 -1.19
C GLN A 54 9.03 -7.63 -2.71
N ALA A 55 7.98 -7.44 -3.51
CA ALA A 55 8.10 -7.46 -4.97
C ALA A 55 9.03 -6.35 -5.51
N PHE A 56 9.08 -5.19 -4.85
CA PHE A 56 9.99 -4.11 -5.22
C PHE A 56 11.45 -4.49 -4.96
N LEU A 57 11.73 -5.13 -3.83
CA LEU A 57 13.06 -5.64 -3.50
C LEU A 57 13.48 -6.78 -4.45
N ASP A 58 12.58 -7.71 -4.74
CA ASP A 58 12.82 -8.81 -5.69
C ASP A 58 13.14 -8.28 -7.10
N ALA A 59 12.40 -7.27 -7.56
CA ALA A 59 12.64 -6.60 -8.83
C ALA A 59 14.00 -5.88 -8.84
N THR A 60 14.32 -5.20 -7.74
CA THR A 60 15.62 -4.52 -7.57
C THR A 60 16.77 -5.52 -7.66
N ASP A 61 16.73 -6.61 -6.87
CA ASP A 61 17.76 -7.66 -6.89
C ASP A 61 17.89 -8.30 -8.28
N SER A 62 16.77 -8.64 -8.91
CA SER A 62 16.78 -9.28 -10.24
C SER A 62 17.36 -8.36 -11.32
N VAL A 63 16.98 -7.08 -11.32
CA VAL A 63 17.51 -6.09 -12.27
C VAL A 63 18.99 -5.80 -12.00
N GLN A 64 19.40 -5.74 -10.74
CA GLN A 64 20.82 -5.58 -10.38
C GLN A 64 21.64 -6.78 -10.84
N ARG A 65 21.18 -8.02 -10.61
CA ARG A 65 21.85 -9.24 -11.12
C ARG A 65 21.97 -9.22 -12.63
N TYR A 66 20.91 -8.85 -13.35
CA TYR A 66 20.96 -8.67 -14.80
C TYR A 66 22.03 -7.64 -15.20
N THR A 67 22.07 -6.49 -14.53
CA THR A 67 23.04 -5.42 -14.79
C THR A 67 24.48 -5.89 -14.55
N PHE A 68 24.73 -6.68 -13.50
CA PHE A 68 26.05 -7.20 -13.16
C PHE A 68 26.54 -8.31 -14.10
N HIS A 69 25.65 -9.20 -14.54
CA HIS A 69 26.01 -10.35 -15.38
C HIS A 69 25.98 -10.04 -16.87
N VAL A 70 25.24 -9.01 -17.28
CA VAL A 70 25.09 -8.63 -18.69
C VAL A 70 25.59 -7.20 -18.88
N PRO A 71 26.82 -7.03 -19.40
CA PRO A 71 27.37 -5.73 -19.70
C PRO A 71 26.43 -4.92 -20.58
N PHE A 72 26.46 -3.60 -20.39
CA PHE A 72 25.57 -2.67 -21.08
C PHE A 72 25.54 -2.88 -22.61
N GLN A 73 26.71 -3.09 -23.25
CA GLN A 73 26.79 -3.32 -24.69
C GLN A 73 26.09 -4.60 -25.18
N ASP A 74 25.95 -5.60 -24.31
CA ASP A 74 25.47 -6.93 -24.68
C ASP A 74 23.97 -7.10 -24.38
N ARG A 75 23.35 -6.15 -23.67
CA ARG A 75 21.93 -6.18 -23.30
C ARG A 75 21.01 -6.26 -24.52
N LEU A 76 19.89 -6.94 -24.35
CA LEU A 76 18.93 -7.19 -25.43
C LEU A 76 18.31 -5.88 -25.95
N ARG A 77 18.29 -5.73 -27.27
CA ARG A 77 17.66 -4.63 -28.00
C ARG A 77 16.47 -5.16 -28.78
N THR A 78 15.36 -4.44 -28.78
CA THR A 78 14.15 -4.87 -29.52
C THR A 78 14.42 -5.05 -31.01
N ARG A 79 15.37 -4.28 -31.57
CA ARG A 79 15.91 -4.46 -32.91
C ARG A 79 17.39 -4.84 -32.86
N GLY A 80 17.74 -5.90 -33.59
CA GLY A 80 19.13 -6.29 -33.84
C GLY A 80 19.70 -7.38 -32.94
N SER A 81 19.00 -7.80 -31.88
CA SER A 81 19.43 -8.97 -31.09
C SER A 81 19.10 -10.27 -31.82
N SER A 82 20.10 -11.15 -31.96
CA SER A 82 19.90 -12.48 -32.54
C SER A 82 19.21 -13.41 -31.55
N ARG A 83 18.70 -14.55 -32.05
CA ARG A 83 18.13 -15.58 -31.20
C ARG A 83 19.18 -16.20 -30.27
N GLU A 84 20.41 -16.43 -30.74
CA GLU A 84 21.46 -16.95 -29.87
C GLU A 84 21.83 -15.97 -28.75
N GLN A 85 21.85 -14.66 -29.05
CA GLN A 85 22.08 -13.64 -28.02
C GLN A 85 20.97 -13.64 -26.97
N PHE A 86 19.71 -13.82 -27.39
CA PHE A 86 18.59 -13.99 -26.47
C PHE A 86 18.78 -15.21 -25.57
N ASP A 87 19.05 -16.38 -26.15
CA ASP A 87 19.16 -17.63 -25.38
C ASP A 87 20.34 -17.58 -24.37
N GLN A 88 21.41 -16.83 -24.67
CA GLN A 88 22.53 -16.61 -23.75
C GLN A 88 22.18 -15.67 -22.57
N ILE A 89 21.34 -14.66 -22.83
CA ILE A 89 20.99 -13.61 -21.85
C ILE A 89 19.72 -13.96 -21.06
N ALA A 90 18.85 -14.79 -21.61
CA ALA A 90 17.57 -15.20 -21.03
C ALA A 90 17.65 -15.59 -19.54
N PRO A 91 18.66 -16.36 -19.06
CA PRO A 91 18.77 -16.72 -17.65
C PRO A 91 18.85 -15.52 -16.69
N TRP A 92 19.34 -14.37 -17.17
CA TRP A 92 19.47 -13.14 -16.39
C TRP A 92 18.33 -12.15 -16.67
N TYR A 93 17.91 -12.06 -17.93
CA TYR A 93 16.88 -11.11 -18.37
C TYR A 93 15.46 -11.53 -17.98
N GLU A 94 15.11 -12.81 -18.13
CA GLU A 94 13.75 -13.28 -17.86
C GLU A 94 13.32 -13.06 -16.39
N PRO A 95 14.14 -13.41 -15.37
CA PRO A 95 13.80 -13.14 -13.98
C PRO A 95 13.61 -11.64 -13.71
N ALA A 96 14.44 -10.78 -14.30
CA ALA A 96 14.37 -9.34 -14.14
C ALA A 96 13.10 -8.74 -14.77
N VAL A 97 12.72 -9.19 -15.96
CA VAL A 97 11.47 -8.75 -16.60
C VAL A 97 10.26 -9.23 -15.82
N LEU A 98 10.22 -10.50 -15.42
CA LEU A 98 9.07 -11.08 -14.72
C LEU A 98 8.85 -10.45 -13.35
N SER A 99 9.93 -10.18 -12.60
CA SER A 99 9.84 -9.50 -11.30
C SER A 99 9.31 -8.07 -11.43
N VAL A 100 9.80 -7.30 -12.41
CA VAL A 100 9.28 -5.94 -12.69
C VAL A 100 7.83 -5.98 -13.16
N GLN A 101 7.43 -6.96 -13.99
CA GLN A 101 6.03 -7.13 -14.40
C GLN A 101 5.12 -7.45 -13.20
N LYS A 102 5.56 -8.36 -12.31
CA LYS A 102 4.85 -8.68 -11.06
C LYS A 102 4.69 -7.45 -10.17
N LEU A 103 5.76 -6.67 -10.01
CA LEU A 103 5.75 -5.40 -9.26
C LEU A 103 4.71 -4.42 -9.85
N ARG A 104 4.70 -4.23 -11.17
CA ARG A 104 3.72 -3.36 -11.84
C ARG A 104 2.28 -3.84 -11.67
N ALA A 105 2.05 -5.15 -11.71
CA ALA A 105 0.73 -5.71 -11.45
C ALA A 105 0.26 -5.39 -10.02
N LEU A 106 1.15 -5.57 -9.02
CA LEU A 106 0.85 -5.27 -7.62
C LEU A 106 0.67 -3.77 -7.33
N ARG A 107 1.23 -2.88 -8.16
CA ARG A 107 1.05 -1.43 -7.99
C ARG A 107 -0.43 -1.03 -7.96
N HIS A 108 -1.28 -1.74 -8.71
CA HIS A 108 -2.71 -1.47 -8.80
C HIS A 108 -3.51 -1.95 -7.59
N THR A 109 -2.92 -2.75 -6.71
CA THR A 109 -3.58 -3.32 -5.53
C THR A 109 -3.18 -2.63 -4.22
N VAL A 110 -2.21 -1.71 -4.26
CA VAL A 110 -1.67 -1.04 -3.08
C VAL A 110 -2.07 0.45 -3.03
N LEU A 111 -2.40 0.92 -1.84
CA LEU A 111 -2.64 2.33 -1.54
C LEU A 111 -1.33 2.95 -1.06
N LEU A 112 -0.62 3.62 -1.98
CA LEU A 112 0.59 4.38 -1.66
C LEU A 112 0.24 5.82 -1.37
N SER A 113 1.04 6.50 -0.56
CA SER A 113 1.00 7.96 -0.49
C SER A 113 1.39 8.59 -1.83
N ASP A 114 0.97 9.82 -2.09
CA ASP A 114 1.30 10.53 -3.33
C ASP A 114 2.82 10.63 -3.54
N MET A 115 3.56 10.86 -2.44
CA MET A 115 5.02 10.92 -2.45
C MET A 115 5.64 9.56 -2.83
N THR A 116 5.25 8.47 -2.17
CA THR A 116 5.76 7.12 -2.49
C THR A 116 5.37 6.72 -3.91
N SER A 117 4.19 7.12 -4.38
CA SER A 117 3.78 6.90 -5.77
C SER A 117 4.70 7.59 -6.77
N ALA A 118 5.09 8.85 -6.52
CA ALA A 118 6.02 9.58 -7.37
C ALA A 118 7.41 8.93 -7.37
N LEU A 119 7.95 8.60 -6.19
CA LEU A 119 9.25 7.93 -6.07
C LEU A 119 9.27 6.55 -6.73
N TYR A 120 8.15 5.81 -6.67
CA TYR A 120 8.01 4.56 -7.40
C TYR A 120 8.02 4.77 -8.92
N MET A 121 7.46 5.86 -9.45
CA MET A 121 7.55 6.16 -10.89
C MET A 121 9.02 6.37 -11.29
N ASP A 122 9.77 7.15 -10.52
CA ASP A 122 11.20 7.39 -10.77
C ASP A 122 12.00 6.07 -10.77
N ALA A 123 11.76 5.21 -9.77
CA ALA A 123 12.37 3.89 -9.69
C ALA A 123 11.97 2.96 -10.85
N ASN A 124 10.69 2.97 -11.24
CA ASN A 124 10.19 2.17 -12.34
C ASN A 124 10.74 2.64 -13.70
N ASP A 125 11.07 3.92 -13.84
CA ASP A 125 11.77 4.43 -15.03
C ASP A 125 13.20 3.90 -15.11
N VAL A 126 13.91 3.80 -13.98
CA VAL A 126 15.22 3.10 -13.93
C VAL A 126 15.08 1.65 -14.41
N PHE A 127 14.10 0.90 -13.89
CA PHE A 127 13.85 -0.47 -14.35
C PHE A 127 13.53 -0.56 -15.84
N GLN A 128 12.69 0.35 -16.36
CA GLN A 128 12.37 0.40 -17.79
C GLN A 128 13.61 0.66 -18.63
N ASN A 129 14.45 1.61 -18.21
CA ASN A 129 15.64 1.99 -18.96
C ASN A 129 16.70 0.89 -18.94
N VAL A 130 16.86 0.15 -17.84
CA VAL A 130 17.77 -0.99 -17.77
C VAL A 130 17.30 -2.16 -18.64
N LEU A 131 15.99 -2.45 -18.62
CA LEU A 131 15.41 -3.59 -19.33
C LEU A 131 15.11 -3.29 -20.81
N SER A 132 14.97 -2.03 -21.21
CA SER A 132 14.70 -1.62 -22.59
C SER A 132 15.88 -0.85 -23.16
N ALA A 133 16.76 -1.56 -23.87
CA ALA A 133 17.93 -0.94 -24.49
C ALA A 133 17.59 0.06 -25.61
N GLU A 134 16.39 0.01 -26.20
CA GLU A 134 15.97 0.95 -27.25
C GLU A 134 15.58 2.34 -26.75
N ARG A 135 15.22 2.49 -25.46
CA ARG A 135 14.92 3.81 -24.88
C ARG A 135 16.18 4.57 -24.45
N GLN A 136 17.34 3.96 -24.60
CA GLN A 136 18.61 4.50 -24.13
C GLN A 136 19.16 5.49 -25.18
N THR A 137 18.94 6.77 -24.92
CA THR A 137 19.50 7.88 -25.71
C THR A 137 20.87 8.34 -25.20
N THR A 138 21.32 7.80 -24.07
CA THR A 138 22.55 8.18 -23.37
C THR A 138 23.70 7.21 -23.61
N ALA A 139 24.93 7.72 -23.61
CA ALA A 139 26.15 6.91 -23.78
C ALA A 139 26.56 6.09 -22.55
N SER A 140 25.89 6.27 -21.40
CA SER A 140 26.20 5.61 -20.12
C SER A 140 25.12 4.63 -19.69
N ASP A 141 25.52 3.62 -18.91
CA ASP A 141 24.61 2.62 -18.32
C ASP A 141 23.56 3.31 -17.42
N PRO A 142 22.25 3.13 -17.69
CA PRO A 142 21.16 3.70 -16.89
C PRO A 142 21.22 3.32 -15.40
N SER A 143 21.74 2.13 -15.07
CA SER A 143 21.91 1.71 -13.68
C SER A 143 22.95 2.58 -12.96
N LEU A 144 24.08 2.86 -13.61
CA LEU A 144 25.13 3.73 -13.08
C LEU A 144 24.68 5.20 -13.05
N ALA A 145 23.93 5.65 -14.06
CA ALA A 145 23.38 7.01 -14.09
C ALA A 145 22.36 7.22 -12.97
N GLY A 146 21.49 6.24 -12.70
CA GLY A 146 20.55 6.28 -11.59
C GLY A 146 21.23 6.26 -10.21
N ALA A 147 22.37 5.58 -10.09
CA ALA A 147 23.17 5.56 -8.87
C ALA A 147 24.00 6.83 -8.63
N ALA A 148 24.08 7.74 -9.61
CA ALA A 148 24.86 8.97 -9.48
C ALA A 148 24.17 10.04 -8.63
N ASP A 149 22.83 9.98 -8.49
CA ASP A 149 22.07 10.82 -7.57
C ASP A 149 22.04 10.16 -6.19
N GLU A 150 22.58 10.80 -5.16
CA GLU A 150 22.50 10.28 -3.77
C GLU A 150 21.35 10.95 -2.98
N PRO A 151 20.44 10.19 -2.34
CA PRO A 151 20.26 8.74 -2.48
C PRO A 151 19.62 8.36 -3.81
N ASP A 152 19.99 7.18 -4.34
CA ASP A 152 19.52 6.73 -5.64
C ASP A 152 17.99 6.51 -5.64
N PRO A 153 17.33 6.57 -6.81
CA PRO A 153 15.88 6.43 -6.90
C PRO A 153 15.32 5.16 -6.25
N LEU A 154 16.07 4.04 -6.27
CA LEU A 154 15.63 2.78 -5.67
C LEU A 154 15.70 2.87 -4.15
N THR A 155 16.79 3.40 -3.60
CA THR A 155 16.94 3.63 -2.15
C THR A 155 15.87 4.58 -1.63
N ARG A 156 15.63 5.71 -2.31
CA ARG A 156 14.54 6.65 -1.95
C ARG A 156 13.18 5.99 -1.93
N CYS A 157 12.88 5.12 -2.90
CA CYS A 157 11.62 4.38 -2.93
C CYS A 157 11.50 3.36 -1.79
N ILE A 158 12.59 2.66 -1.44
CA ILE A 158 12.61 1.70 -0.32
C ILE A 158 12.33 2.41 1.01
N GLU A 159 12.97 3.55 1.24
CA GLU A 159 12.76 4.37 2.44
C GLU A 159 11.32 4.88 2.53
N ALA A 160 10.76 5.36 1.43
CA ALA A 160 9.37 5.83 1.36
C ALA A 160 8.36 4.70 1.61
N LEU A 161 8.60 3.50 1.08
CA LEU A 161 7.78 2.32 1.38
C LEU A 161 7.84 1.93 2.85
N GLY A 162 9.02 2.04 3.48
CA GLY A 162 9.17 1.85 4.92
C GLY A 162 8.40 2.90 5.74
N ALA A 163 8.39 4.15 5.29
CA ALA A 163 7.64 5.23 5.92
C ALA A 163 6.12 5.01 5.82
N ASP A 164 5.61 4.62 4.66
CA ASP A 164 4.18 4.28 4.47
C ASP A 164 3.79 3.08 5.36
N GLN A 165 4.65 2.06 5.46
CA GLN A 165 4.40 0.89 6.30
C GLN A 165 4.34 1.26 7.79
N ARG A 166 5.28 2.11 8.24
CA ARG A 166 5.29 2.64 9.60
C ARG A 166 4.04 3.48 9.89
N ALA A 167 3.68 4.39 8.99
CA ALA A 167 2.50 5.22 9.13
C ALA A 167 1.22 4.38 9.24
N LEU A 168 1.15 3.28 8.47
CA LEU A 168 0.03 2.35 8.56
C LEU A 168 0.00 1.66 9.93
N LEU A 169 1.13 1.15 10.44
CA LEU A 169 1.18 0.57 11.79
C LEU A 169 0.82 1.57 12.90
N GLU A 170 1.26 2.82 12.79
CA GLU A 170 0.94 3.88 13.75
C GLU A 170 -0.56 4.26 13.71
N ALA A 171 -1.21 4.11 12.56
CA ALA A 171 -2.62 4.39 12.34
C ALA A 171 -3.56 3.20 12.67
N TYR A 172 -3.06 2.17 13.35
CA TYR A 172 -3.85 0.97 13.63
C TYR A 172 -5.15 1.30 14.40
N PRO A 173 -6.33 0.86 13.92
CA PRO A 173 -7.61 1.23 14.51
C PRO A 173 -7.80 0.57 15.88
N ILE A 174 -7.77 1.40 16.92
CA ILE A 174 -8.09 1.04 18.31
C ILE A 174 -9.49 1.50 18.76
N ASP A 175 -10.15 2.37 17.97
CA ASP A 175 -11.49 2.89 18.24
C ASP A 175 -12.26 3.11 16.91
N VAL A 176 -13.60 3.14 16.97
CA VAL A 176 -14.46 3.45 15.82
C VAL A 176 -14.62 4.98 15.72
N PRO A 177 -14.25 5.61 14.59
CA PRO A 177 -14.34 7.07 14.44
C PRO A 177 -15.75 7.60 14.73
N ARG A 178 -15.86 8.52 15.70
CA ARG A 178 -17.13 9.19 16.00
C ARG A 178 -17.45 10.17 14.87
N ARG A 179 -18.55 9.93 14.14
CA ARG A 179 -19.07 10.83 13.10
C ARG A 179 -19.29 12.22 13.70
N ARG A 180 -18.43 13.20 13.39
CA ARG A 180 -18.63 14.59 13.82
C ARG A 180 -19.93 15.11 13.19
N LYS A 181 -20.88 15.54 14.02
CA LYS A 181 -22.22 16.03 13.62
C LYS A 181 -22.23 17.49 13.12
N ASN A 182 -21.09 18.17 13.05
CA ASN A 182 -21.05 19.62 12.80
C ASN A 182 -20.47 19.94 11.42
N ALA A 183 -21.29 19.84 10.38
CA ALA A 183 -20.99 20.40 9.06
C ALA A 183 -22.26 20.82 8.30
N ARG A 184 -23.32 21.23 9.02
CA ARG A 184 -24.60 21.66 8.40
C ARG A 184 -25.10 23.05 8.82
N ASN A 185 -24.41 23.74 9.74
CA ASN A 185 -24.85 25.05 10.27
C ASN A 185 -23.89 26.22 9.96
N GLN A 186 -23.02 26.13 8.95
CA GLN A 186 -22.14 27.24 8.55
C GLN A 186 -22.46 27.84 7.17
N VAL A 187 -23.64 27.57 6.61
CA VAL A 187 -24.14 28.25 5.40
C VAL A 187 -25.47 28.92 5.72
N SER A 188 -25.46 29.89 6.64
CA SER A 188 -26.56 30.85 6.82
C SER A 188 -26.07 32.02 7.66
N HIS A 189 -25.32 32.94 7.04
CA HIS A 189 -25.46 34.38 7.23
C HIS A 189 -24.29 35.10 6.56
N THR A 190 -24.48 35.38 5.28
CA THR A 190 -24.00 36.63 4.70
C THR A 190 -25.10 37.13 3.80
N GLU A 191 -25.87 38.08 4.33
CA GLU A 191 -26.59 39.12 3.59
C GLU A 191 -27.01 40.18 4.63
N PRO A 192 -27.15 41.46 4.26
CA PRO A 192 -27.06 42.05 2.91
C PRO A 192 -25.82 42.92 2.67
#